data_AF-A0A6J8CC53-F1
#
_entry.id   AF-A0A6J8CC53-F1
#
_cell.length_a   1.000
_cell.length_b   1.000
_cell.length_c   1.000
_cell.angle_alpha   90.00
_cell.angle_beta   90.00
_cell.angle_gamma   90.00
#
_symmetry.space_group_name_H-M   'P 1'
#
loop_
_entity.id
_entity.type
_entity.pdbx_description
1 polymer ?
#
loop_
_entity_poly.entity_id
_entity_poly.type
_entity_poly.pdbx_seq_one_letter_code
_entity_poly.pdbx_strand_id
1 'polypeptide(L)'
;MTHRGQFEFNRLPYGLANSPATFNMMMDVVIRDLNWKSALVYVDDILIYSKNFKEHLCHLAALFDKLIEANLKLKPSKCQFACKKVRYLGHIITKGGIDVEPEKTASVQSFSAPKNIKEVIQRRLDGSTDFYRDWLDYKKGFGRVSGEYWIGNDKIFNILNGKSYSLRFDMERWSGEWRYAQYEIFKIADESEDYKLTLAGYTGTAGNAMQGNFSELIGLRFSTKDRDNDAWQGGHCADYMRSGWWYANNGWSDTLCTFVNPNGRYYMGTEDTLYARVYWYPWSNSYIGMRYVTMKIKLF
;
A
#
# COMPACT_ATOMS: atom_id res chain seq x y z
N MET A 1 -32.92 -29.48 -6.93
CA MET A 1 -32.77 -30.95 -7.03
C MET A 1 -33.11 -31.37 -8.43
N THR A 2 -32.26 -32.16 -9.08
CA THR A 2 -32.56 -32.68 -10.42
C THR A 2 -33.38 -33.97 -10.30
N HIS A 3 -34.00 -34.42 -11.39
CA HIS A 3 -34.71 -35.70 -11.46
C HIS A 3 -33.82 -36.93 -11.15
N ARG A 4 -32.49 -36.75 -11.02
CA ARG A 4 -31.51 -37.79 -10.66
C ARG A 4 -30.94 -37.65 -9.24
N GLY A 5 -31.48 -36.75 -8.42
CA GLY A 5 -31.03 -36.51 -7.04
C GLY A 5 -30.11 -35.29 -6.90
N GLN A 6 -29.42 -35.24 -5.75
CA GLN A 6 -28.33 -34.30 -5.46
C GLN A 6 -27.00 -34.97 -5.81
N PHE A 7 -26.15 -34.26 -6.56
CA PHE A 7 -24.80 -34.69 -6.88
C PHE A 7 -23.84 -33.97 -5.93
N GLU A 8 -22.90 -34.72 -5.36
CA GLU A 8 -21.80 -34.18 -4.56
C GLU A 8 -20.46 -34.35 -5.30
N PHE A 9 -19.52 -33.47 -4.97
CA PHE A 9 -18.20 -33.55 -5.57
C PHE A 9 -17.35 -34.61 -4.85
N ASN A 10 -16.76 -35.54 -5.60
CA ASN A 10 -15.82 -36.54 -5.08
C ASN A 10 -14.43 -35.98 -4.74
N ARG A 11 -14.17 -34.71 -5.09
CA ARG A 11 -12.92 -33.98 -4.86
C ARG A 11 -13.27 -32.51 -4.59
N LEU A 12 -12.47 -31.83 -3.78
CA LEU A 12 -12.67 -30.41 -3.50
C LEU A 12 -12.52 -29.58 -4.79
N PRO A 13 -13.56 -28.87 -5.27
CA PRO A 13 -13.47 -28.11 -6.50
C PRO A 13 -12.64 -26.83 -6.31
N TYR A 14 -11.80 -26.53 -7.30
CA TYR A 14 -11.05 -25.27 -7.33
C TYR A 14 -12.00 -24.11 -7.65
N GLY A 15 -11.85 -22.97 -6.96
CA GLY A 15 -12.64 -21.75 -7.20
C GLY A 15 -13.93 -21.60 -6.38
N LEU A 16 -14.29 -22.57 -5.54
CA LEU A 16 -15.34 -22.39 -4.52
C LEU A 16 -14.80 -21.58 -3.34
N ALA A 17 -15.56 -20.57 -2.89
CA ALA A 17 -15.15 -19.66 -1.83
C ALA A 17 -14.74 -20.37 -0.52
N ASN A 18 -15.33 -21.53 -0.22
CA ASN A 18 -15.08 -22.28 1.01
C ASN A 18 -13.94 -23.32 0.88
N SER A 19 -13.47 -23.62 -0.33
CA SER A 19 -12.45 -24.65 -0.56
C SER A 19 -11.14 -24.40 0.22
N PRO A 20 -10.59 -23.17 0.28
CA PRO A 20 -9.36 -22.92 1.05
C PRO A 20 -9.52 -23.18 2.54
N ALA A 21 -10.69 -22.87 3.12
CA ALA A 21 -10.95 -23.09 4.53
C ALA A 21 -11.08 -24.59 4.85
N THR A 22 -11.82 -25.34 4.03
CA THR A 22 -11.96 -26.79 4.19
C THR A 22 -10.64 -27.52 4.02
N PHE A 23 -9.81 -27.12 3.04
CA PHE A 23 -8.48 -27.71 2.85
C PHE A 23 -7.54 -27.42 4.03
N ASN A 24 -7.55 -26.18 4.55
CA ASN A 24 -6.80 -25.84 5.75
C ASN A 24 -7.20 -26.68 6.97
N MET A 25 -8.51 -26.84 7.21
CA MET A 25 -8.98 -27.65 8.33
C MET A 25 -8.52 -29.12 8.23
N MET A 26 -8.51 -29.69 7.02
CA MET A 26 -7.96 -31.03 6.79
C MET A 26 -6.45 -31.04 7.09
N MET A 27 -5.70 -30.07 6.58
CA MET A 27 -4.25 -29.99 6.83
C MET A 27 -3.92 -29.85 8.32
N ASP A 28 -4.68 -29.05 9.07
CA ASP A 28 -4.54 -28.91 10.53
C ASP A 28 -4.70 -30.24 11.28
N VAL A 29 -5.53 -31.15 10.75
CA VAL A 29 -5.66 -32.52 11.29
C VAL A 29 -4.46 -33.37 10.90
N VAL A 30 -4.07 -33.39 9.62
CA VAL A 30 -2.98 -34.22 9.09
C VAL A 30 -1.64 -33.91 9.77
N ILE A 31 -1.33 -32.63 9.93
CA ILE A 31 -0.04 -32.18 10.46
C ILE A 31 -0.10 -31.72 11.92
N ARG A 32 -1.19 -32.03 12.65
CA ARG A 32 -1.43 -31.56 14.02
C ARG A 32 -0.23 -31.71 14.95
N ASP A 33 0.46 -32.84 14.86
CA ASP A 33 1.59 -33.16 15.74
C ASP A 33 2.86 -32.38 15.41
N LEU A 34 2.94 -31.81 14.20
CA LEU A 34 4.06 -31.04 13.66
C LEU A 34 3.79 -29.52 13.68
N ASN A 35 2.52 -29.12 13.64
CA ASN A 35 2.10 -27.73 13.56
C ASN A 35 2.67 -26.94 14.75
N TRP A 36 3.24 -25.77 14.48
CA TRP A 36 3.90 -24.88 15.46
C TRP A 36 5.14 -25.46 16.17
N LYS A 37 5.52 -26.71 15.89
CA LYS A 37 6.75 -27.33 16.42
C LYS A 37 7.86 -27.35 15.37
N SER A 38 7.52 -27.83 14.19
CA SER A 38 8.46 -28.07 13.09
C SER A 38 7.88 -27.79 11.70
N ALA A 39 6.57 -27.58 11.61
CA ALA A 39 5.89 -27.22 10.37
C ALA A 39 4.82 -26.13 10.62
N LEU A 40 4.53 -25.35 9.58
CA LEU A 40 3.38 -24.46 9.49
C LEU A 40 2.69 -24.72 8.16
N VAL A 41 1.36 -24.66 8.16
CA VAL A 41 0.57 -24.79 6.93
C VAL A 41 -0.33 -23.58 6.78
N TYR A 42 -0.41 -23.10 5.55
CA TYR A 42 -1.39 -22.10 5.15
C TYR A 42 -1.87 -22.39 3.73
N VAL A 43 -3.14 -22.78 3.63
CA VAL A 43 -3.83 -23.20 2.41
C VAL A 43 -2.99 -24.25 1.69
N ASP A 44 -2.36 -23.88 0.58
CA ASP A 44 -1.62 -24.78 -0.30
C ASP A 44 -0.12 -24.86 0.05
N ASP A 45 0.35 -24.04 0.99
CA ASP A 45 1.77 -23.89 1.32
C ASP A 45 2.11 -24.55 2.66
N ILE A 46 3.19 -25.35 2.66
CA ILE A 46 3.75 -25.99 3.85
C ILE A 46 5.17 -25.47 4.07
N LEU A 47 5.43 -24.87 5.23
CA LEU A 47 6.75 -24.44 5.66
C LEU A 47 7.29 -25.37 6.73
N ILE A 48 8.47 -25.95 6.51
CA ILE A 48 9.19 -26.74 7.51
C ILE A 48 10.40 -25.95 8.00
N TYR A 49 10.62 -25.93 9.32
CA TYR A 49 11.75 -25.25 9.94
C TYR A 49 12.39 -26.13 11.02
N SER A 50 13.71 -25.97 11.18
CA SER A 50 14.55 -26.79 12.06
C SER A 50 15.78 -26.01 12.50
N LYS A 51 16.39 -26.36 13.65
CA LYS A 51 17.57 -25.64 14.17
C LYS A 51 18.84 -25.97 13.38
N ASN A 52 18.94 -27.20 12.89
CA ASN A 52 20.08 -27.71 12.15
C ASN A 52 19.63 -28.70 11.07
N PHE A 53 20.55 -29.03 10.16
CA PHE A 53 20.25 -29.87 9.00
C PHE A 53 19.86 -31.30 9.38
N LYS A 54 20.44 -31.87 10.45
CA LYS A 54 20.11 -33.21 10.92
C LYS A 54 18.66 -33.29 11.40
N GLU A 55 18.24 -32.35 12.24
CA GLU A 55 16.83 -32.20 12.65
C GLU A 55 15.91 -31.95 11.45
N HIS A 56 16.38 -31.22 10.44
CA HIS A 56 15.60 -30.93 9.25
C HIS A 56 15.24 -32.18 8.44
N LEU A 57 16.17 -33.12 8.31
CA LEU A 57 15.89 -34.40 7.67
C LEU A 57 14.85 -35.21 8.46
N CYS A 58 14.91 -35.21 9.79
CA CYS A 58 13.91 -35.85 10.64
C CYS A 58 12.52 -35.20 10.48
N HIS A 59 12.44 -33.86 10.47
CA HIS A 59 11.17 -33.14 10.29
C HIS A 59 10.57 -33.36 8.89
N LEU A 60 11.41 -33.40 7.85
CA LEU A 60 10.99 -33.72 6.49
C LEU A 60 10.42 -35.13 6.38
N ALA A 61 11.10 -36.13 6.95
CA ALA A 61 10.61 -37.51 6.98
C ALA A 61 9.25 -37.59 7.68
N ALA A 62 9.13 -37.00 8.87
CA ALA A 62 7.87 -36.98 9.62
C ALA A 62 6.73 -36.31 8.84
N LEU A 63 7.00 -35.21 8.12
CA LEU A 63 5.97 -34.60 7.27
C LEU A 63 5.57 -35.53 6.11
N PHE A 64 6.54 -36.13 5.43
CA PHE A 64 6.26 -37.02 4.30
C PHE A 64 5.44 -38.23 4.72
N ASP A 65 5.73 -38.83 5.88
CA ASP A 65 4.93 -39.92 6.43
C ASP A 65 3.47 -39.49 6.63
N LYS A 66 3.23 -38.32 7.23
CA LYS A 66 1.87 -37.76 7.39
C LYS A 66 1.16 -37.51 6.08
N LEU A 67 1.86 -36.97 5.07
CA LEU A 67 1.27 -36.73 3.74
C LEU A 67 0.93 -38.05 3.04
N ILE A 68 1.78 -39.06 3.16
CA ILE A 68 1.54 -40.40 2.59
C ILE A 68 0.34 -41.07 3.27
N GLU A 69 0.26 -41.04 4.60
CA GLU A 69 -0.86 -41.56 5.38
C GLU A 69 -2.20 -40.91 4.98
N ALA A 70 -2.17 -39.60 4.71
CA ALA A 70 -3.33 -38.83 4.26
C ALA A 70 -3.60 -38.93 2.74
N ASN A 71 -2.79 -39.69 1.99
CA ASN A 71 -2.85 -39.79 0.53
C ASN A 71 -2.77 -38.43 -0.20
N LEU A 72 -1.97 -37.51 0.36
CA LEU A 72 -1.67 -36.20 -0.21
C LEU A 72 -0.40 -36.26 -1.05
N LYS A 73 -0.37 -35.50 -2.15
CA LYS A 73 0.75 -35.48 -3.10
C LYS A 73 1.34 -34.08 -3.21
N LEU A 74 2.67 -34.02 -3.18
CA LEU A 74 3.42 -32.80 -3.47
C LEU A 74 3.74 -32.72 -4.97
N LYS A 75 3.78 -31.51 -5.51
CA LYS A 75 4.26 -31.25 -6.87
C LYS A 75 5.76 -30.92 -6.80
N PRO A 76 6.67 -31.79 -7.28
CA PRO A 76 8.11 -31.59 -7.06
C PRO A 76 8.64 -30.25 -7.57
N SER A 77 8.13 -29.77 -8.72
CA SER A 77 8.53 -28.47 -9.29
C SER A 77 8.11 -27.24 -8.48
N LYS A 78 7.27 -27.41 -7.46
CA LYS A 78 6.90 -26.35 -6.51
C LYS A 78 7.59 -26.50 -5.14
N CYS A 79 8.32 -27.58 -4.90
CA CYS A 79 8.97 -27.83 -3.62
C CYS A 79 10.37 -27.21 -3.58
N GLN A 80 10.71 -26.61 -2.44
CA GLN A 80 12.05 -26.08 -2.15
C GLN A 80 12.55 -26.75 -0.87
N PHE A 81 13.73 -27.37 -0.90
CA PHE A 81 14.29 -28.11 0.23
C PHE A 81 15.63 -27.53 0.68
N ALA A 82 15.93 -27.68 1.97
CA ALA A 82 17.22 -27.32 2.57
C ALA A 82 17.67 -25.87 2.28
N CYS A 83 16.71 -24.95 2.15
CA CYS A 83 16.97 -23.56 1.82
C CYS A 83 17.28 -22.75 3.09
N LYS A 84 18.32 -21.90 3.05
CA LYS A 84 18.63 -20.94 4.13
C LYS A 84 17.69 -19.73 4.14
N LYS A 85 17.00 -19.52 3.01
CA LYS A 85 15.99 -18.49 2.79
C LYS A 85 14.85 -19.11 1.99
N VAL A 86 13.60 -18.89 2.38
CA VAL A 86 12.45 -19.45 1.68
C VAL A 86 11.33 -18.42 1.58
N ARG A 87 10.64 -18.43 0.45
CA ARG A 87 9.47 -17.60 0.24
C ARG A 87 8.26 -18.29 0.86
N TYR A 88 7.56 -17.59 1.73
CA TYR A 88 6.34 -18.10 2.36
C TYR A 88 5.36 -16.93 2.57
N LEU A 89 4.14 -17.06 2.04
CA LEU A 89 3.06 -16.07 2.17
C LEU A 89 3.46 -14.62 1.78
N GLY A 90 4.30 -14.46 0.75
CA GLY A 90 4.74 -13.15 0.29
C GLY A 90 5.87 -12.51 1.10
N HIS A 91 6.50 -13.26 2.01
CA HIS A 91 7.69 -12.87 2.77
C HIS A 91 8.87 -13.80 2.48
N ILE A 92 10.09 -13.32 2.76
CA ILE A 92 11.30 -14.16 2.76
C ILE A 92 11.65 -14.50 4.20
N ILE A 93 11.53 -15.77 4.56
CA ILE A 93 11.93 -16.26 5.87
C ILE A 93 13.41 -16.62 5.81
N THR A 94 14.20 -16.05 6.73
CA THR A 94 15.64 -16.33 6.89
C THR A 94 15.95 -16.71 8.33
N LYS A 95 17.20 -17.13 8.59
CA LYS A 95 17.69 -17.32 9.98
C LYS A 95 17.56 -16.06 10.85
N GLY A 96 17.64 -14.87 10.24
CA GLY A 96 17.59 -13.59 10.94
C GLY A 96 16.17 -13.06 11.21
N GLY A 97 15.13 -13.76 10.74
CA GLY A 97 13.73 -13.33 10.87
C GLY A 97 13.01 -13.27 9.53
N ILE A 98 11.87 -12.57 9.53
CA ILE A 98 11.02 -12.36 8.35
C ILE A 98 11.52 -11.11 7.63
N ASP A 99 11.98 -11.28 6.39
CA ASP A 99 12.40 -10.21 5.49
C ASP A 99 11.33 -9.97 4.42
N VAL A 100 11.27 -8.75 3.89
CA VAL A 100 10.34 -8.38 2.82
C VAL A 100 10.98 -8.72 1.47
N GLU A 101 10.15 -9.20 0.56
CA GLU A 101 10.59 -9.64 -0.76
C GLU A 101 11.34 -8.55 -1.59
N PRO A 102 12.54 -8.84 -2.13
CA PRO A 102 13.31 -7.89 -2.93
C PRO A 102 12.66 -7.48 -4.26
N GLU A 103 11.74 -8.27 -4.83
CA GLU A 103 11.00 -7.86 -6.05
C GLU A 103 10.02 -6.72 -5.77
N LYS A 104 9.53 -6.56 -4.53
CA LYS A 104 8.87 -5.33 -4.06
C LYS A 104 9.86 -4.20 -3.69
N THR A 105 11.17 -4.49 -3.70
CA THR A 105 12.23 -3.47 -3.53
C THR A 105 12.91 -3.09 -4.84
N ALA A 106 12.63 -3.75 -5.97
CA ALA A 106 13.13 -3.32 -7.28
C ALA A 106 12.62 -1.90 -7.63
N SER A 107 11.39 -1.58 -7.25
CA SER A 107 10.84 -0.22 -7.34
C SER A 107 11.44 0.73 -6.30
N VAL A 108 11.90 0.24 -5.13
CA VAL A 108 12.71 1.02 -4.16
C VAL A 108 14.10 1.36 -4.74
N GLN A 109 14.74 0.44 -5.49
CA GLN A 109 16.01 0.70 -6.16
C GLN A 109 15.87 1.62 -7.38
N SER A 110 14.72 1.62 -8.07
CA SER A 110 14.47 2.50 -9.21
C SER A 110 14.33 3.99 -8.83
N PHE A 111 13.98 4.29 -7.58
CA PHE A 111 13.89 5.66 -7.06
C PHE A 111 15.11 5.97 -6.17
N SER A 112 16.27 6.14 -6.81
CA SER A 112 17.47 6.69 -6.16
C SER A 112 17.13 7.86 -5.25
N ALA A 113 17.75 7.93 -4.07
CA ALA A 113 17.54 9.01 -3.11
C ALA A 113 17.61 10.39 -3.79
N PRO A 114 16.72 11.34 -3.43
CA PRO A 114 16.69 12.67 -4.01
C PRO A 114 18.08 13.28 -4.05
N LYS A 115 18.60 13.59 -5.24
CA LYS A 115 19.95 14.16 -5.39
C LYS A 115 20.00 15.64 -5.01
N ASN A 116 18.85 16.30 -5.02
CA ASN A 116 18.72 17.72 -4.72
C ASN A 116 17.32 18.03 -4.16
N ILE A 117 17.18 19.21 -3.58
CA ILE A 117 15.94 19.70 -2.96
C ILE A 117 14.76 19.72 -3.94
N LYS A 118 14.99 19.88 -5.25
CA LYS A 118 13.91 19.98 -6.25
C LYS A 118 13.19 18.65 -6.50
N GLU A 119 13.75 17.54 -6.04
CA GLU A 119 13.16 16.20 -6.19
C GLU A 119 12.19 15.86 -5.04
N VAL A 120 12.13 16.65 -3.96
CA VAL A 120 11.11 16.52 -2.91
C VAL A 120 10.18 17.74 -2.99
N ILE A 121 8.91 17.50 -3.28
CA ILE A 121 7.92 18.58 -3.49
C ILE A 121 7.00 18.79 -2.28
N GLN A 122 6.96 17.80 -1.37
CA GLN A 122 6.24 17.88 -0.09
C GLN A 122 6.94 17.05 0.97
N ARG A 123 6.96 17.52 2.23
CA ARG A 123 7.35 16.72 3.40
C ARG A 123 6.47 17.00 4.62
N ARG A 124 6.03 15.94 5.30
CA ARG A 124 5.44 15.89 6.66
C ARG A 124 6.29 14.98 7.55
N LEU A 125 6.58 15.41 8.78
CA LEU A 125 7.43 14.69 9.73
C LEU A 125 7.18 14.99 11.21
N ASP A 126 6.65 16.17 11.57
CA ASP A 126 6.57 16.62 12.97
C ASP A 126 5.41 17.59 13.26
N GLY A 127 4.67 18.04 12.26
CA GLY A 127 3.57 18.99 12.40
C GLY A 127 4.00 20.43 12.66
N SER A 128 5.26 20.78 12.42
CA SER A 128 5.79 22.14 12.60
C SER A 128 5.23 23.17 11.62
N THR A 129 4.59 22.73 10.52
CA THR A 129 4.01 23.60 9.51
C THR A 129 2.53 23.33 9.34
N ASP A 130 1.73 24.40 9.35
CA ASP A 130 0.31 24.31 9.00
C ASP A 130 0.11 24.23 7.48
N PHE A 131 -0.63 23.22 7.03
CA PHE A 131 -0.96 22.95 5.62
C PHE A 131 -2.40 23.39 5.27
N TYR A 132 -3.18 23.91 6.22
CA TYR A 132 -4.48 24.52 5.97
C TYR A 132 -4.34 25.96 5.44
N ARG A 133 -3.72 26.05 4.26
CA ARG A 133 -3.32 27.29 3.61
C ARG A 133 -4.26 27.68 2.47
N ASP A 134 -4.17 28.95 2.08
CA ASP A 134 -4.93 29.51 0.96
C ASP A 134 -4.28 29.16 -0.40
N TRP A 135 -4.95 29.55 -1.48
CA TRP A 135 -4.51 29.29 -2.85
C TRP A 135 -3.14 29.91 -3.14
N LEU A 136 -2.91 31.13 -2.66
CA LEU A 136 -1.69 31.88 -2.91
C LEU A 136 -0.47 31.22 -2.26
N ASP A 137 -0.64 30.71 -1.05
CA ASP A 137 0.36 29.93 -0.33
C ASP A 137 0.67 28.62 -1.07
N TYR A 138 -0.34 27.85 -1.49
CA TYR A 138 -0.12 26.61 -2.25
C TYR A 138 0.51 26.87 -3.63
N LYS A 139 0.18 27.99 -4.27
CA LYS A 139 0.79 28.44 -5.52
C LYS A 139 2.29 28.73 -5.35
N LYS A 140 2.66 29.55 -4.37
CA LYS A 140 4.05 30.01 -4.14
C LYS A 140 4.92 28.99 -3.41
N GLY A 141 4.31 28.14 -2.59
CA GLY A 141 4.96 27.25 -1.64
C GLY A 141 5.15 27.88 -0.26
N PHE A 142 5.19 27.03 0.75
CA PHE A 142 5.28 27.42 2.16
C PHE A 142 6.05 26.38 2.98
N GLY A 143 6.44 26.73 4.20
CA GLY A 143 7.22 25.87 5.10
C GLY A 143 8.73 26.02 4.93
N ARG A 144 9.49 25.09 5.53
CA ARG A 144 10.96 25.09 5.53
C ARG A 144 11.50 23.84 4.89
N VAL A 145 12.42 23.98 3.95
CA VAL A 145 13.07 22.84 3.27
C VAL A 145 13.79 21.89 4.24
N SER A 146 14.32 22.43 5.35
CA SER A 146 14.94 21.67 6.43
C SER A 146 13.94 20.94 7.33
N GLY A 147 12.64 21.23 7.20
CA GLY A 147 11.55 20.62 7.96
C GLY A 147 10.40 20.23 7.03
N GLU A 148 9.18 20.61 7.41
CA GLU A 148 7.96 20.41 6.60
C GLU A 148 7.74 21.55 5.62
N TYR A 149 7.30 21.22 4.39
CA TYR A 149 7.02 22.21 3.36
C TYR A 149 6.17 21.65 2.22
N TRP A 150 5.58 22.58 1.46
CA TRP A 150 5.07 22.39 0.11
C TRP A 150 5.85 23.30 -0.83
N ILE A 151 6.41 22.78 -1.92
CA ILE A 151 7.34 23.55 -2.75
C ILE A 151 6.66 24.68 -3.56
N GLY A 152 5.36 24.55 -3.83
CA GLY A 152 4.55 25.50 -4.60
C GLY A 152 4.10 24.95 -5.94
N ASN A 153 2.81 25.10 -6.28
CA ASN A 153 2.21 24.54 -7.49
C ASN A 153 2.85 25.11 -8.77
N ASP A 154 3.17 26.41 -8.79
CA ASP A 154 3.88 27.02 -9.93
C ASP A 154 5.24 26.36 -10.15
N LYS A 155 5.96 26.05 -9.06
CA LYS A 155 7.28 25.40 -9.15
C LYS A 155 7.14 23.95 -9.59
N ILE A 156 6.13 23.23 -9.10
CA ILE A 156 5.84 21.86 -9.54
C ILE A 156 5.56 21.88 -11.05
N PHE A 157 4.63 22.71 -11.51
CA PHE A 157 4.30 22.84 -12.95
C PHE A 157 5.55 23.12 -13.78
N ASN A 158 6.34 24.13 -13.40
CA ASN A 158 7.56 24.51 -14.13
C ASN A 158 8.62 23.40 -14.17
N ILE A 159 8.71 22.54 -13.15
CA ILE A 159 9.63 21.39 -13.17
C ILE A 159 9.11 20.30 -14.11
N LEU A 160 7.80 20.01 -14.07
CA LEU A 160 7.18 18.94 -14.85
C LEU A 160 6.99 19.30 -16.33
N ASN A 161 6.92 20.60 -16.66
CA ASN A 161 6.60 21.05 -18.01
C ASN A 161 7.69 20.63 -19.03
N GLY A 162 7.25 20.07 -20.16
CA GLY A 162 8.12 19.64 -21.24
C GLY A 162 8.91 18.34 -21.01
N LYS A 163 8.72 17.65 -19.88
CA LYS A 163 9.43 16.40 -19.53
C LYS A 163 8.51 15.39 -18.85
N SER A 164 8.98 14.15 -18.71
CA SER A 164 8.24 13.06 -18.06
C SER A 164 8.84 12.78 -16.68
N TYR A 165 7.99 12.85 -15.65
CA TYR A 165 8.39 12.61 -14.27
C TYR A 165 7.50 11.56 -13.64
N SER A 166 8.13 10.72 -12.83
CA SER A 166 7.43 9.82 -11.91
C SER A 166 7.20 10.54 -10.59
N LEU A 167 6.12 10.18 -9.89
CA LEU A 167 5.81 10.64 -8.54
C LEU A 167 5.92 9.47 -7.58
N ARG A 168 6.55 9.69 -6.43
CA ARG A 168 6.67 8.70 -5.36
C ARG A 168 6.31 9.30 -4.01
N PHE A 169 5.47 8.57 -3.29
CA PHE A 169 5.18 8.77 -1.89
C PHE A 169 5.97 7.76 -1.06
N ASP A 170 6.78 8.22 -0.12
CA ASP A 170 7.34 7.36 0.93
C ASP A 170 6.71 7.74 2.27
N MET A 171 6.20 6.75 2.99
CA MET A 171 5.35 6.95 4.16
C MET A 171 5.75 6.02 5.31
N GLU A 172 5.68 6.53 6.53
CA GLU A 172 5.94 5.80 7.76
C GLU A 172 4.78 5.92 8.74
N ARG A 173 4.45 4.83 9.42
CA ARG A 173 3.53 4.82 10.55
C ARG A 173 4.22 5.09 11.88
N TRP A 174 3.44 5.44 12.88
CA TRP A 174 3.91 5.53 14.27
C TRP A 174 4.44 4.20 14.83
N SER A 175 4.03 3.07 14.25
CA SER A 175 4.58 1.74 14.54
C SER A 175 5.96 1.47 13.91
N GLY A 176 6.47 2.37 13.07
CA GLY A 176 7.73 2.22 12.34
C GLY A 176 7.65 1.43 11.02
N GLU A 177 6.45 0.98 10.61
CA GLU A 177 6.26 0.35 9.30
C GLU A 177 6.38 1.39 8.18
N TRP A 178 7.13 1.05 7.13
CA TRP A 178 7.30 1.88 5.93
C TRP A 178 6.60 1.27 4.73
N ARG A 179 5.92 2.10 3.93
CA ARG A 179 5.38 1.74 2.62
C ARG A 179 5.53 2.89 1.63
N TYR A 180 5.34 2.57 0.35
CA TYR A 180 5.39 3.56 -0.71
C TYR A 180 4.28 3.34 -1.74
N ALA A 181 3.97 4.42 -2.45
CA ALA A 181 3.12 4.45 -3.64
C ALA A 181 3.84 5.25 -4.71
N GLN A 182 3.87 4.75 -5.94
CA GLN A 182 4.59 5.36 -7.06
C GLN A 182 3.71 5.36 -8.30
N TYR A 183 3.78 6.45 -9.06
CA TYR A 183 3.11 6.63 -10.34
C TYR A 183 4.17 6.94 -11.38
N GLU A 184 4.21 6.17 -12.45
CA GLU A 184 5.15 6.35 -13.56
C GLU A 184 4.98 7.69 -14.26
N ILE A 185 3.73 8.14 -14.43
CA ILE A 185 3.43 9.43 -15.04
C ILE A 185 2.86 10.36 -13.98
N PHE A 186 3.44 11.55 -13.83
CA PHE A 186 2.91 12.64 -13.03
C PHE A 186 3.06 13.98 -13.75
N LYS A 187 1.92 14.65 -13.96
CA LYS A 187 1.84 16.01 -14.49
C LYS A 187 0.75 16.78 -13.76
N ILE A 188 0.94 18.09 -13.69
CA ILE A 188 -0.12 19.04 -13.33
C ILE A 188 -0.21 20.06 -14.46
N ALA A 189 -1.41 20.58 -14.71
CA ALA A 189 -1.58 21.73 -15.59
C ALA A 189 -1.09 23.03 -14.92
N ASP A 190 -1.15 24.15 -15.63
CA ASP A 190 -0.85 25.45 -15.04
C ASP A 190 -2.04 25.98 -14.21
N GLU A 191 -1.91 27.20 -13.70
CA GLU A 191 -2.97 27.83 -12.90
C GLU A 191 -4.25 28.10 -13.70
N SER A 192 -4.16 28.30 -15.03
CA SER A 192 -5.33 28.59 -15.86
C SER A 192 -6.28 27.39 -15.95
N GLU A 193 -5.75 26.19 -15.73
CA GLU A 193 -6.51 24.95 -15.58
C GLU A 193 -6.51 24.44 -14.13
N ASP A 194 -6.32 25.32 -13.15
CA ASP A 194 -6.39 24.99 -11.72
C ASP A 194 -5.46 23.84 -11.29
N TYR A 195 -4.27 23.75 -11.88
CA TYR A 195 -3.29 22.70 -11.61
C TYR A 195 -3.84 21.27 -11.76
N LYS A 196 -4.74 21.07 -12.74
CA LYS A 196 -5.38 19.78 -13.05
C LYS A 196 -4.39 18.60 -13.08
N LEU A 197 -4.72 17.52 -12.37
CA LEU A 197 -3.84 16.37 -12.17
C LEU A 197 -3.86 15.38 -13.33
N THR A 198 -2.70 14.83 -13.67
CA THR A 198 -2.57 13.63 -14.52
C THR A 198 -1.63 12.62 -13.86
N LEU A 199 -2.10 11.37 -13.73
CA LEU A 199 -1.34 10.26 -13.17
C LEU A 199 -1.50 8.99 -14.02
N ALA A 200 -0.49 8.13 -14.04
CA ALA A 200 -0.60 6.78 -14.59
C ALA A 200 0.50 5.84 -14.06
N GLY A 201 0.34 4.54 -14.29
CA GLY A 201 1.38 3.54 -14.02
C GLY A 201 1.64 3.34 -12.52
N TYR A 202 0.59 3.10 -11.75
CA TYR A 202 0.74 2.85 -10.31
C TYR A 202 1.55 1.58 -10.02
N THR A 203 2.50 1.69 -9.11
CA THR A 203 3.17 0.58 -8.42
C THR A 203 3.36 0.94 -6.95
N GLY A 204 3.46 -0.04 -6.06
CA GLY A 204 3.72 0.25 -4.65
C GLY A 204 3.17 -0.78 -3.68
N THR A 205 3.50 -0.60 -2.42
CA THR A 205 3.07 -1.45 -1.30
C THR A 205 1.96 -0.83 -0.47
N ALA A 206 1.73 0.48 -0.58
CA ALA A 206 0.74 1.22 0.20
C ALA A 206 -0.70 1.12 -0.35
N GLY A 207 -0.90 0.53 -1.54
CA GLY A 207 -2.17 0.50 -2.25
C GLY A 207 -2.44 1.79 -3.05
N ASN A 208 -3.21 1.68 -4.12
CA ASN A 208 -3.46 2.80 -5.05
C ASN A 208 -4.61 3.67 -4.54
N ALA A 209 -4.29 4.77 -3.83
CA ALA A 209 -5.30 5.64 -3.26
C ALA A 209 -5.82 6.74 -4.22
N MET A 210 -5.08 7.01 -5.31
CA MET A 210 -5.34 8.14 -6.20
C MET A 210 -5.99 7.75 -7.53
N GLN A 211 -6.11 6.45 -7.85
CA GLN A 211 -6.78 5.95 -9.06
C GLN A 211 -7.60 4.69 -8.75
N GLY A 212 -8.66 4.44 -9.52
CA GLY A 212 -9.43 3.20 -9.48
C GLY A 212 -10.41 3.11 -8.31
N ASN A 213 -10.48 1.94 -7.65
CA ASN A 213 -11.55 1.58 -6.70
C ASN A 213 -11.64 2.43 -5.43
N PHE A 214 -10.67 3.31 -5.16
CA PHE A 214 -10.68 4.19 -3.97
C PHE A 214 -11.04 5.62 -4.37
N SER A 215 -10.14 6.33 -5.04
CA SER A 215 -10.42 7.67 -5.58
C SER A 215 -10.03 7.71 -7.05
N GLU A 216 -10.80 8.41 -7.87
CA GLU A 216 -10.39 8.75 -9.23
C GLU A 216 -9.97 10.22 -9.26
N LEU A 217 -8.68 10.49 -9.03
CA LEU A 217 -8.17 11.86 -8.94
C LEU A 217 -7.70 12.42 -10.29
N ILE A 218 -7.62 11.60 -11.34
CA ILE A 218 -7.15 12.05 -12.66
C ILE A 218 -8.14 13.07 -13.23
N GLY A 219 -7.61 14.16 -13.76
CA GLY A 219 -8.41 15.22 -14.39
C GLY A 219 -9.09 16.14 -13.38
N LEU A 220 -8.96 15.89 -12.08
CA LEU A 220 -9.46 16.78 -11.04
C LEU A 220 -8.55 18.00 -10.87
N ARG A 221 -9.17 19.10 -10.46
CA ARG A 221 -8.53 20.39 -10.21
C ARG A 221 -8.10 20.48 -8.74
N PHE A 222 -7.07 21.27 -8.47
CA PHE A 222 -6.62 21.50 -7.11
C PHE A 222 -7.59 22.43 -6.40
N SER A 223 -7.90 22.17 -5.12
CA SER A 223 -8.73 23.07 -4.29
C SER A 223 -7.97 23.45 -3.02
N THR A 224 -8.21 24.67 -2.53
CA THR A 224 -7.75 25.18 -1.22
C THR A 224 -8.94 25.79 -0.49
N LYS A 225 -8.78 26.12 0.80
CA LYS A 225 -9.89 26.62 1.66
C LYS A 225 -10.65 27.84 1.14
N ASP A 226 -10.05 28.58 0.21
CA ASP A 226 -10.52 29.82 -0.39
C ASP A 226 -10.74 29.71 -1.91
N ARG A 227 -10.49 28.53 -2.51
CA ARG A 227 -10.74 28.25 -3.92
C ARG A 227 -11.26 26.83 -4.08
N ASP A 228 -12.58 26.74 -4.22
CA ASP A 228 -13.28 25.48 -4.38
C ASP A 228 -13.38 25.08 -5.85
N ASN A 229 -12.62 24.05 -6.22
CA ASN A 229 -12.63 23.43 -7.54
C ASN A 229 -13.05 21.96 -7.48
N ASP A 230 -13.62 21.51 -6.35
CA ASP A 230 -14.09 20.14 -6.20
C ASP A 230 -15.54 19.99 -6.70
N ALA A 231 -16.05 18.75 -6.72
CA ALA A 231 -17.36 18.44 -7.29
C ALA A 231 -18.48 18.34 -6.24
N TRP A 232 -18.24 18.77 -5.00
CA TRP A 232 -19.23 18.72 -3.94
C TRP A 232 -20.09 19.99 -3.93
N GLN A 233 -21.35 19.88 -4.34
CA GLN A 233 -22.24 21.04 -4.44
C GLN A 233 -22.73 21.61 -3.09
N GLY A 234 -22.63 20.84 -2.00
CA GLY A 234 -23.18 21.17 -0.68
C GLY A 234 -22.14 21.48 0.39
N GLY A 235 -20.85 21.51 0.02
CA GLY A 235 -19.76 21.71 0.95
C GLY A 235 -18.47 21.99 0.20
N HIS A 236 -17.35 21.95 0.92
CA HIS A 236 -16.05 22.29 0.36
C HIS A 236 -15.00 21.34 0.93
N CYS A 237 -14.45 20.48 0.06
CA CYS A 237 -13.57 19.40 0.51
C CYS A 237 -12.26 19.92 1.10
N ALA A 238 -11.69 20.98 0.55
CA ALA A 238 -10.45 21.54 1.10
C ALA A 238 -10.64 22.08 2.52
N ASP A 239 -11.82 22.65 2.82
CA ASP A 239 -12.15 23.10 4.16
C ASP A 239 -12.43 21.93 5.11
N TYR A 240 -13.24 20.95 4.67
CA TYR A 240 -13.57 19.76 5.45
C TYR A 240 -12.32 18.92 5.79
N MET A 241 -11.46 18.71 4.81
CA MET A 241 -10.21 17.94 4.92
C MET A 241 -9.04 18.76 5.49
N ARG A 242 -9.25 20.06 5.72
CA ARG A 242 -8.29 21.01 6.29
C ARG A 242 -6.95 21.04 5.55
N SER A 243 -6.97 20.95 4.22
CA SER A 243 -5.74 21.05 3.41
C SER A 243 -6.01 21.35 1.94
N GLY A 244 -4.98 21.71 1.19
CA GLY A 244 -5.05 21.83 -0.27
C GLY A 244 -4.72 20.49 -0.95
N TRP A 245 -5.57 20.04 -1.87
CA TRP A 245 -5.40 18.77 -2.60
C TRP A 245 -6.29 18.69 -3.85
N TRP A 246 -6.11 17.63 -4.64
CA TRP A 246 -7.05 17.20 -5.67
C TRP A 246 -8.13 16.32 -5.02
N TYR A 247 -9.32 16.88 -4.78
CA TYR A 247 -10.40 16.20 -4.08
C TYR A 247 -11.42 15.63 -5.07
N ALA A 248 -11.75 14.35 -4.88
CA ALA A 248 -12.81 13.68 -5.63
C ALA A 248 -14.15 13.79 -4.90
N ASN A 249 -15.24 13.86 -5.66
CA ASN A 249 -16.55 13.52 -5.15
C ASN A 249 -16.81 12.04 -5.48
N ASN A 250 -16.57 11.15 -4.51
CA ASN A 250 -16.60 9.71 -4.79
C ASN A 250 -18.02 9.12 -4.88
N GLY A 251 -19.10 9.90 -4.78
CA GLY A 251 -20.48 9.46 -5.13
C GLY A 251 -21.10 8.34 -4.27
N TRP A 252 -20.30 7.60 -3.48
CA TRP A 252 -20.74 6.56 -2.54
C TRP A 252 -21.15 7.12 -1.16
N SER A 253 -20.83 8.39 -0.90
CA SER A 253 -21.19 9.15 0.29
C SER A 253 -20.94 10.64 0.01
N ASP A 254 -21.89 11.49 0.39
CA ASP A 254 -21.81 12.96 0.30
C ASP A 254 -20.72 13.59 1.19
N THR A 255 -19.83 12.77 1.77
CA THR A 255 -18.90 13.14 2.86
C THR A 255 -17.45 12.67 2.64
N LEU A 256 -17.17 11.91 1.57
CA LEU A 256 -15.83 11.36 1.32
C LEU A 256 -15.12 12.05 0.14
N CYS A 257 -14.45 13.16 0.47
CA CYS A 257 -13.68 14.01 -0.43
C CYS A 257 -12.41 13.37 -1.03
N THR A 258 -11.85 12.35 -0.39
CA THR A 258 -10.65 11.64 -0.84
C THR A 258 -10.40 10.43 0.06
N PHE A 259 -9.66 9.43 -0.43
CA PHE A 259 -9.08 8.34 0.36
C PHE A 259 -7.59 8.54 0.69
N VAL A 260 -7.07 9.73 0.40
CA VAL A 260 -5.67 10.12 0.55
C VAL A 260 -5.57 11.60 0.89
N ASN A 261 -4.95 11.92 2.03
CA ASN A 261 -4.83 13.30 2.49
C ASN A 261 -3.42 13.58 3.03
N PRO A 262 -2.38 13.58 2.19
CA PRO A 262 -0.99 13.75 2.65
C PRO A 262 -0.73 15.15 3.23
N ASN A 263 -1.58 16.13 2.89
CA ASN A 263 -1.52 17.50 3.36
C ASN A 263 -2.41 17.76 4.58
N GLY A 264 -3.11 16.74 5.09
CA GLY A 264 -4.01 16.88 6.23
C GLY A 264 -3.34 17.35 7.53
N ARG A 265 -4.14 17.54 8.56
CA ARG A 265 -3.67 17.93 9.90
C ARG A 265 -2.73 16.87 10.45
N TYR A 266 -1.56 17.31 10.93
CA TYR A 266 -0.62 16.41 11.57
C TYR A 266 -1.09 16.12 13.00
N TYR A 267 -1.29 14.85 13.33
CA TYR A 267 -1.73 14.41 14.65
C TYR A 267 -0.76 13.37 15.21
N MET A 268 -0.33 13.55 16.44
CA MET A 268 0.55 12.62 17.13
C MET A 268 -0.30 11.51 17.76
N GLY A 269 0.00 10.24 17.46
CA GLY A 269 -0.64 9.08 18.08
C GLY A 269 -1.43 8.17 17.13
N THR A 270 -2.10 7.17 17.70
CA THR A 270 -2.73 6.05 16.98
C THR A 270 -4.25 6.06 17.00
N GLU A 271 -4.89 7.06 17.62
CA GLU A 271 -6.36 7.14 17.72
C GLU A 271 -7.02 7.39 16.35
N ASP A 272 -8.13 6.73 16.03
CA ASP A 272 -8.77 6.70 14.70
C ASP A 272 -9.64 7.92 14.34
N THR A 273 -9.83 8.89 15.24
CA THR A 273 -11.04 9.75 15.26
C THR A 273 -11.00 11.09 14.49
N LEU A 274 -10.13 11.30 13.49
CA LEU A 274 -10.12 12.58 12.73
C LEU A 274 -9.91 12.37 11.21
N TYR A 275 -10.99 12.54 10.43
CA TYR A 275 -11.01 12.41 8.96
C TYR A 275 -10.05 13.35 8.21
N ALA A 276 -9.67 14.48 8.81
CA ALA A 276 -8.83 15.50 8.18
C ALA A 276 -7.31 15.33 8.38
N ARG A 277 -6.84 14.17 8.88
CA ARG A 277 -5.42 13.96 9.21
C ARG A 277 -4.55 13.60 8.02
N VAL A 278 -3.24 13.44 8.24
CA VAL A 278 -2.32 12.81 7.27
C VAL A 278 -2.56 11.30 7.21
N TYR A 279 -3.18 10.78 6.15
CA TYR A 279 -3.46 9.33 6.00
C TYR A 279 -3.38 8.83 4.55
N TRP A 280 -3.31 7.50 4.42
CA TRP A 280 -3.37 6.75 3.15
C TRP A 280 -4.24 5.51 3.34
N TYR A 281 -5.52 5.59 2.95
CA TYR A 281 -6.53 4.61 3.33
C TYR A 281 -6.24 3.18 2.84
N PRO A 282 -5.81 2.94 1.59
CA PRO A 282 -5.59 1.58 1.07
C PRO A 282 -4.49 0.78 1.77
N TRP A 283 -3.66 1.41 2.61
CA TRP A 283 -2.60 0.68 3.33
C TRP A 283 -3.23 -0.38 4.25
N SER A 284 -4.28 -0.01 4.98
CA SER A 284 -4.96 -0.88 5.97
C SER A 284 -6.48 -0.80 5.94
N ASN A 285 -7.08 -0.19 4.92
CA ASN A 285 -8.51 0.11 4.87
C ASN A 285 -8.99 0.90 6.10
N SER A 286 -8.18 1.85 6.57
CA SER A 286 -8.49 2.69 7.73
C SER A 286 -7.85 4.07 7.63
N TYR A 287 -8.34 5.00 8.44
CA TYR A 287 -7.86 6.40 8.49
C TYR A 287 -6.74 6.59 9.54
N ILE A 288 -5.88 5.58 9.70
CA ILE A 288 -4.75 5.66 10.63
C ILE A 288 -3.77 6.72 10.14
N GLY A 289 -3.32 7.58 11.07
CA GLY A 289 -2.40 8.67 10.78
C GLY A 289 -0.98 8.19 10.43
N MET A 290 -0.33 8.91 9.52
CA MET A 290 1.08 8.71 9.17
C MET A 290 1.97 9.59 10.04
N ARG A 291 3.11 9.04 10.48
CA ARG A 291 4.18 9.77 11.18
C ARG A 291 5.06 10.53 10.18
N TYR A 292 5.28 9.97 9.01
CA TYR A 292 6.12 10.60 8.01
C TYR A 292 5.50 10.42 6.64
N VAL A 293 5.53 11.48 5.81
CA VAL A 293 5.13 11.43 4.40
C VAL A 293 6.06 12.34 3.61
N THR A 294 6.51 11.86 2.45
CA THR A 294 7.17 12.71 1.45
C THR A 294 6.56 12.47 0.09
N MET A 295 6.45 13.54 -0.71
CA MET A 295 6.17 13.46 -2.14
C MET A 295 7.43 13.82 -2.90
N LYS A 296 7.84 12.95 -3.81
CA LYS A 296 9.09 13.06 -4.55
C LYS A 296 8.85 12.88 -6.04
N ILE A 297 9.59 13.61 -6.86
CA ILE A 297 9.52 13.48 -8.31
C ILE A 297 10.87 13.06 -8.89
N LYS A 298 10.84 12.23 -9.93
CA LYS A 298 12.06 11.80 -10.62
C LYS A 298 11.86 11.78 -12.12
N LEU A 299 12.75 12.49 -12.82
CA LEU A 299 12.84 12.53 -14.28
C LEU A 299 13.24 11.14 -14.81
N PHE A 300 12.64 10.73 -15.91
CA PHE A 300 13.04 9.55 -16.69
C PHE A 300 12.94 9.82 -18.19
#